data_AF-A0A842L175-F1
#
_entry.id   AF-A0A842L175-F1
#
_cell.length_a   1.000
_cell.length_b   1.000
_cell.length_c   1.000
_cell.angle_alpha   90.00
_cell.angle_beta   90.00
_cell.angle_gamma   90.00
#
_symmetry.space_group_name_H-M   'P 1'
#
loop_
_entity.id
_entity.type
_entity.pdbx_description
1 polymer ?
#
loop_
_entity_poly.entity_id
_entity_poly.type
_entity_poly.pdbx_seq_one_letter_code
_entity_poly.pdbx_strand_id
1 'polypeptide(L)'
;MKHDEYLERAVSWYRVARHQNDPFLEFAINYLVLEALLHWLGRRGYCDQYGRDHRAVTSRRFIECLKRDRELKRVFLEFARNIDMMPIIERLSREPLRVTPISREERWDGRIKGVDDFYGIIEFIYQSRNNLFHGHKSPGIDRDIFIVENANRLLMPLIEAIMEVYGPEDMKKKVGTS
;
A
#
# COMPACT_ATOMS: atom_id res chain seq x y z
N MET A 1 -14.50 18.26 6.55
CA MET A 1 -13.55 17.99 5.47
C MET A 1 -14.36 17.74 4.19
N LYS A 2 -14.16 18.55 3.15
CA LYS A 2 -14.80 18.28 1.84
C LYS A 2 -14.16 17.02 1.26
N HIS A 3 -14.87 16.29 0.39
CA HIS A 3 -14.37 15.02 -0.16
C HIS A 3 -12.99 15.17 -0.80
N ASP A 4 -12.79 16.24 -1.57
CA ASP A 4 -11.55 16.46 -2.32
C ASP A 4 -10.36 16.91 -1.47
N GLU A 5 -10.61 17.36 -0.23
CA GLU A 5 -9.55 17.79 0.69
C GLU A 5 -8.66 16.60 1.12
N TYR A 6 -9.20 15.38 1.21
CA TYR A 6 -8.37 14.19 1.44
C TYR A 6 -7.41 13.93 0.26
N LEU A 7 -7.89 14.10 -0.97
CA LEU A 7 -7.07 13.91 -2.16
C LEU A 7 -5.98 14.99 -2.25
N GLU A 8 -6.33 16.26 -2.05
CA GLU A 8 -5.37 17.36 -2.03
C GLU A 8 -4.26 17.14 -0.98
N ARG A 9 -4.63 16.68 0.21
CA ARG A 9 -3.68 16.33 1.27
C ARG A 9 -2.81 15.15 0.89
N ALA A 10 -3.40 14.08 0.33
CA ALA A 10 -2.66 12.92 -0.14
C ALA A 10 -1.61 13.31 -1.18
N VAL A 11 -1.96 14.15 -2.16
CA VAL A 11 -1.02 14.65 -3.18
C VAL A 11 0.09 15.49 -2.55
N SER A 12 -0.28 16.40 -1.64
CA SER A 12 0.71 17.23 -0.96
C SER A 12 1.70 16.40 -0.14
N TRP A 13 1.21 15.42 0.63
CA TRP A 13 2.07 14.55 1.44
C TRP A 13 2.91 13.60 0.60
N TYR A 14 2.38 13.12 -0.53
CA TYR A 14 3.14 12.30 -1.46
C TYR A 14 4.36 13.05 -2.01
N ARG A 15 4.21 14.35 -2.34
CA ARG A 15 5.35 15.19 -2.73
C ARG A 15 6.36 15.36 -1.60
N VAL A 16 5.90 15.50 -0.35
CA VAL A 16 6.80 15.60 0.81
C VAL A 16 7.58 14.30 1.02
N ALA A 17 6.93 13.14 0.87
CA ALA A 17 7.57 11.83 0.99
C ALA A 17 8.74 11.68 0.02
N ARG A 18 8.57 12.08 -1.25
CA ARG A 18 9.62 12.00 -2.29
C ARG A 18 10.88 12.83 -2.02
N HIS A 19 10.85 13.73 -1.05
CA HIS A 19 12.01 14.54 -0.63
C HIS A 19 12.58 14.09 0.73
N GLN A 20 12.07 12.99 1.30
CA GLN A 20 12.65 12.42 2.51
C GLN A 20 13.87 11.57 2.17
N ASN A 21 14.94 11.72 2.97
CA ASN A 21 16.14 10.89 2.86
C ASN A 21 16.12 9.70 3.83
N ASP A 22 15.22 9.72 4.82
CA ASP A 22 15.06 8.65 5.79
C ASP A 22 13.99 7.65 5.30
N PRO A 23 14.34 6.38 5.05
CA PRO A 23 13.39 5.40 4.51
C PRO A 23 12.17 5.16 5.41
N PHE A 24 12.33 5.26 6.74
CA PHE A 24 11.23 5.08 7.67
C PHE A 24 10.24 6.24 7.60
N LEU A 25 10.74 7.48 7.56
CA LEU A 25 9.90 8.66 7.39
C LEU A 25 9.21 8.66 6.03
N GLU A 26 9.94 8.32 4.96
CA GLU A 26 9.38 8.20 3.62
C GLU A 26 8.23 7.18 3.60
N PHE A 27 8.46 5.97 4.11
CA PHE A 27 7.45 4.93 4.22
C PHE A 27 6.25 5.36 5.06
N ALA A 28 6.49 5.98 6.22
CA ALA A 28 5.41 6.42 7.11
C ALA A 28 4.52 7.47 6.42
N ILE A 29 5.11 8.45 5.73
CA ILE A 29 4.34 9.47 5.01
C ILE A 29 3.61 8.85 3.83
N ASN A 30 4.25 8.00 3.02
CA ASN A 30 3.58 7.30 1.93
C ASN A 30 2.43 6.41 2.44
N TYR A 31 2.56 5.79 3.61
CA TYR A 31 1.48 5.01 4.18
C TYR A 31 0.31 5.90 4.64
N LEU A 32 0.58 7.09 5.19
CA LEU A 32 -0.46 8.09 5.47
C LEU A 32 -1.15 8.59 4.19
N VAL A 33 -0.41 8.72 3.09
CA VAL A 33 -0.98 9.02 1.76
C VAL A 33 -1.94 7.91 1.33
N LEU A 34 -1.55 6.64 1.45
CA LEU A 34 -2.43 5.52 1.13
C LEU A 34 -3.70 5.55 1.98
N GLU A 35 -3.61 5.72 3.30
CA GLU A 35 -4.80 5.80 4.17
C GLU A 35 -5.72 6.96 3.77
N ALA A 36 -5.16 8.14 3.45
CA ALA A 36 -5.94 9.27 2.96
C ALA A 36 -6.66 8.98 1.63
N LEU A 37 -5.97 8.33 0.69
CA LEU A 37 -6.57 7.90 -0.58
C LEU A 37 -7.66 6.86 -0.37
N LEU A 38 -7.46 5.88 0.51
CA LEU A 38 -8.47 4.86 0.83
C LEU A 38 -9.72 5.50 1.43
N HIS A 39 -9.57 6.46 2.34
CA HIS A 39 -10.69 7.22 2.88
C HIS A 39 -11.41 8.05 1.82
N TRP A 40 -10.66 8.67 0.91
CA TRP A 40 -11.23 9.41 -0.22
C TRP A 40 -12.05 8.50 -1.14
N LEU A 41 -11.48 7.36 -1.56
CA LEU A 41 -12.16 6.34 -2.38
C LEU A 41 -13.41 5.80 -1.69
N GLY A 42 -13.33 5.48 -0.40
CA GLY A 42 -14.45 4.96 0.37
C GLY A 42 -15.64 5.91 0.40
N ARG A 43 -15.38 7.22 0.51
CA ARG A 43 -16.43 8.23 0.46
C ARG A 43 -17.07 8.39 -0.92
N ARG A 44 -16.44 7.87 -1.98
CA ARG A 44 -16.98 7.81 -3.35
C ARG A 44 -17.58 6.44 -3.68
N GLY A 45 -17.70 5.58 -2.67
CA GLY A 45 -18.34 4.29 -2.78
C GLY A 45 -17.52 3.18 -3.41
N TYR A 46 -16.19 3.32 -3.44
CA TYR A 46 -15.29 2.32 -4.00
C TYR A 46 -15.52 0.89 -3.47
N CYS A 47 -15.83 0.76 -2.17
CA CYS A 47 -16.09 -0.53 -1.52
C CYS A 47 -17.59 -0.81 -1.31
N ASP A 48 -18.49 -0.01 -1.89
CA ASP A 48 -19.93 -0.09 -1.63
C ASP A 48 -20.59 -1.28 -2.32
N GLN A 49 -19.97 -1.75 -3.41
CA GLN A 49 -20.28 -3.03 -4.04
C GLN A 49 -20.19 -4.23 -3.07
N TYR A 50 -19.68 -4.04 -1.85
CA TYR A 50 -19.60 -5.05 -0.79
C TYR A 50 -20.56 -4.83 0.40
N GLY A 51 -21.53 -3.92 0.30
CA GLY A 51 -22.85 -4.07 0.94
C GLY A 51 -23.10 -3.57 2.38
N ARG A 52 -22.30 -2.67 2.99
CA ARG A 52 -22.61 -2.08 4.33
C ARG A 52 -21.99 -0.69 4.61
N ASP A 53 -22.72 0.06 5.44
CA ASP A 53 -22.51 1.40 6.03
C ASP A 53 -21.05 1.91 6.04
N HIS A 54 -20.83 3.07 5.41
CA HIS A 54 -19.52 3.69 5.19
C HIS A 54 -18.87 4.23 6.47
N ARG A 55 -19.59 4.27 7.60
CA ARG A 55 -19.14 4.92 8.84
C ARG A 55 -18.15 4.11 9.67
N ALA A 56 -17.88 2.85 9.32
CA ALA A 56 -16.98 1.96 10.08
C ALA A 56 -16.03 1.13 9.19
N VAL A 57 -15.65 1.64 8.02
CA VAL A 57 -14.72 0.91 7.13
C VAL A 57 -13.30 1.00 7.70
N THR A 58 -12.75 -0.13 8.15
CA THR A 58 -11.36 -0.25 8.60
C THR A 58 -10.41 -0.28 7.40
N SER A 59 -9.15 0.13 7.59
CA SER A 59 -8.10 0.02 6.55
C SER A 59 -8.03 -1.41 5.97
N ARG A 60 -8.26 -2.44 6.80
CA ARG A 60 -8.30 -3.84 6.35
C ARG A 60 -9.38 -4.09 5.29
N ARG A 61 -10.58 -3.52 5.42
CA ARG A 61 -11.65 -3.72 4.42
C ARG A 61 -11.29 -3.10 3.09
N PHE A 62 -10.67 -1.92 3.09
CA PHE A 62 -10.16 -1.32 1.86
C PHE A 62 -9.08 -2.17 1.20
N ILE A 63 -8.14 -2.70 2.00
CA ILE A 63 -7.13 -3.64 1.52
C ILE A 63 -7.76 -4.86 0.82
N GLU A 64 -8.85 -5.42 1.37
CA GLU A 64 -9.61 -6.49 0.70
C GLU A 64 -10.27 -6.06 -0.61
N CYS A 65 -10.77 -4.82 -0.71
CA CYS A 65 -11.29 -4.29 -1.97
C CYS A 65 -10.16 -4.16 -3.00
N LEU A 66 -9.02 -3.56 -2.62
CA LEU A 66 -7.89 -3.33 -3.53
C LEU A 66 -7.43 -4.65 -4.17
N LYS A 67 -7.28 -5.72 -3.38
CA LYS A 67 -6.86 -7.05 -3.87
C LYS A 67 -7.75 -7.63 -4.98
N ARG A 68 -9.03 -7.23 -5.02
CA ARG A 68 -10.01 -7.72 -6.00
C ARG A 68 -10.13 -6.81 -7.22
N ASP A 69 -9.46 -5.66 -7.20
CA ASP A 69 -9.55 -4.67 -8.26
C ASP A 69 -8.63 -5.00 -9.42
N ARG A 70 -9.25 -5.41 -10.54
CA ARG A 70 -8.52 -5.86 -11.73
C ARG A 70 -7.82 -4.72 -12.47
N GLU A 71 -8.45 -3.55 -12.51
CA GLU A 71 -7.89 -2.42 -13.26
C GLU A 71 -6.75 -1.80 -12.47
N LEU A 72 -6.92 -1.64 -11.16
CA LEU A 72 -5.82 -1.22 -10.28
C LEU A 72 -4.66 -2.20 -10.34
N LYS A 73 -4.92 -3.52 -10.29
CA LYS A 73 -3.87 -4.53 -10.46
C LYS A 73 -3.09 -4.31 -11.77
N ARG A 74 -3.80 -4.09 -12.88
CA ARG A 74 -3.18 -3.91 -14.20
C ARG A 74 -2.24 -2.69 -14.21
N VAL A 75 -2.73 -1.53 -13.77
CA VAL A 75 -1.96 -0.28 -13.72
C VAL A 75 -0.80 -0.37 -12.73
N PHE A 76 -1.02 -0.99 -11.57
CA PHE A 76 0.03 -1.23 -10.58
C PHE A 76 1.18 -2.05 -11.15
N LEU A 77 0.89 -3.18 -11.82
CA LEU A 77 1.93 -4.03 -12.40
C LEU A 77 2.72 -3.30 -13.49
N GLU A 78 2.08 -2.37 -14.22
CA GLU A 78 2.76 -1.52 -15.19
C GLU A 78 3.75 -0.57 -14.51
N PHE A 79 3.36 0.09 -13.43
CA PHE A 79 4.26 0.98 -12.67
C PHE A 79 5.35 0.22 -11.91
N ALA A 80 5.04 -0.97 -11.41
CA ALA A 80 5.98 -1.82 -10.68
C ALA A 80 6.95 -2.60 -11.59
N ARG A 81 6.81 -2.54 -12.93
CA ARG A 81 7.56 -3.39 -13.88
C ARG A 81 9.09 -3.29 -13.77
N ASN A 82 9.60 -2.17 -13.28
CA ASN A 82 11.04 -1.91 -13.14
C ASN A 82 11.58 -2.27 -11.75
N ILE A 83 10.73 -2.74 -10.83
CA ILE A 83 11.16 -3.18 -9.52
C ILE A 83 11.72 -4.60 -9.64
N ASP A 84 12.99 -4.77 -9.26
CA ASP A 84 13.55 -6.10 -9.09
C ASP A 84 12.93 -6.79 -7.86
N MET A 85 11.92 -7.63 -8.12
CA MET A 85 11.18 -8.38 -7.10
C MET A 85 11.93 -9.62 -6.61
N MET A 86 12.92 -10.11 -7.36
CA MET A 86 13.55 -11.40 -7.05
C MET A 86 14.24 -11.41 -5.68
N PRO A 87 15.01 -10.38 -5.27
CA PRO A 87 15.58 -10.32 -3.93
C PRO A 87 14.52 -10.33 -2.82
N ILE A 88 13.38 -9.67 -3.04
CA ILE A 88 12.27 -9.60 -2.08
C ILE A 88 11.64 -10.99 -1.92
N ILE A 89 11.30 -11.64 -3.05
CA ILE A 89 10.69 -12.96 -3.10
C ILE A 89 11.60 -14.01 -2.46
N GLU A 90 12.90 -13.99 -2.78
CA GLU A 90 13.88 -14.92 -2.23
C GLU A 90 14.02 -14.75 -0.73
N ARG A 91 14.12 -13.51 -0.24
CA ARG A 91 14.22 -13.24 1.19
C ARG A 91 12.98 -13.75 1.93
N LEU A 92 11.78 -13.39 1.45
CA LEU A 92 10.52 -13.82 2.06
C LEU A 92 10.28 -15.33 1.96
N SER A 93 10.86 -16.00 0.96
CA SER A 93 10.80 -17.45 0.86
C SER A 93 11.59 -18.17 1.94
N ARG A 94 12.69 -17.56 2.40
CA ARG A 94 13.55 -18.09 3.48
C ARG A 94 13.05 -17.65 4.84
N GLU A 95 12.66 -16.39 4.96
CA GLU A 95 12.19 -15.75 6.19
C GLU A 95 10.87 -15.03 5.90
N PRO A 96 9.73 -15.74 5.99
CA PRO A 96 8.42 -15.13 5.75
C PRO A 96 8.15 -13.97 6.70
N LEU A 97 7.48 -12.94 6.19
CA LEU A 97 7.09 -11.80 7.01
C LEU A 97 6.16 -12.28 8.12
N ARG A 98 6.43 -11.83 9.35
CA ARG A 98 5.55 -12.17 10.48
C ARG A 98 4.19 -11.51 10.28
N VAL A 99 3.15 -12.32 10.37
CA VAL A 99 1.76 -11.88 10.22
C VAL A 99 1.10 -11.89 11.59
N THR A 100 0.64 -10.72 12.04
CA THR A 100 -0.19 -10.65 13.25
C THR A 100 -1.59 -11.15 12.88
N PRO A 101 -2.07 -12.24 13.47
CA PRO A 101 -3.38 -12.79 13.12
C PRO A 101 -4.50 -11.85 13.54
N ILE A 102 -5.33 -11.44 12.58
CA ILE A 102 -6.57 -10.71 12.86
C ILE A 102 -7.74 -11.71 12.98
N SER A 103 -7.70 -12.82 12.25
CA SER A 103 -8.64 -13.96 12.38
C SER A 103 -8.00 -15.28 11.93
N ARG A 104 -8.69 -16.41 12.14
CA ARG A 104 -8.19 -17.76 11.78
C ARG A 104 -8.35 -18.12 10.29
N GLU A 105 -9.20 -17.43 9.54
CA GLU A 105 -9.71 -17.94 8.26
C GLU A 105 -9.05 -17.33 7.01
N GLU A 106 -8.33 -16.21 7.14
CA GLU A 106 -7.58 -15.61 6.02
C GLU A 106 -6.19 -15.16 6.48
N ARG A 107 -5.28 -16.12 6.69
CA ARG A 107 -3.86 -15.80 6.93
C ARG A 107 -3.09 -15.89 5.63
N TRP A 108 -2.65 -14.73 5.15
CA TRP A 108 -1.48 -14.67 4.30
C TRP A 108 -0.29 -15.32 5.03
N ASP A 109 0.52 -16.10 4.31
CA ASP A 109 1.60 -16.92 4.87
C ASP A 109 2.93 -16.16 5.02
N GLY A 110 2.90 -14.84 4.80
CA GLY A 110 4.07 -13.98 4.89
C GLY A 110 4.94 -13.96 3.64
N ARG A 111 4.49 -14.57 2.52
CA ARG A 111 5.28 -14.73 1.30
C ARG A 111 4.66 -14.03 0.09
N ILE A 112 5.50 -13.45 -0.77
CA ILE A 112 5.14 -13.06 -2.13
C ILE A 112 5.53 -14.22 -3.05
N LYS A 113 4.58 -14.77 -3.81
CA LYS A 113 4.76 -16.00 -4.59
C LYS A 113 5.29 -15.77 -6.00
N GLY A 114 5.32 -14.53 -6.47
CA GLY A 114 5.81 -14.16 -7.79
C GLY A 114 5.71 -12.66 -8.06
N VAL A 115 6.27 -12.22 -9.19
CA VAL A 115 6.25 -10.80 -9.61
C VAL A 115 4.82 -10.28 -9.82
N ASP A 116 3.89 -11.15 -10.24
CA ASP A 116 2.49 -10.80 -10.50
C ASP A 116 1.55 -11.11 -9.31
N ASP A 117 2.11 -11.50 -8.16
CA ASP A 117 1.37 -11.81 -6.93
C ASP A 117 0.88 -10.53 -6.24
N PHE A 118 -0.02 -9.82 -6.91
CA PHE A 118 -0.61 -8.58 -6.43
C PHE A 118 -1.24 -8.73 -5.04
N TYR A 119 -1.89 -9.86 -4.76
CA TYR A 119 -2.44 -10.13 -3.42
C TYR A 119 -1.34 -10.15 -2.35
N GLY A 120 -0.28 -10.93 -2.58
CA GLY A 120 0.85 -11.03 -1.66
C GLY A 120 1.58 -9.71 -1.48
N ILE A 121 1.70 -8.91 -2.54
CA ILE A 121 2.31 -7.57 -2.50
C ILE A 121 1.50 -6.62 -1.60
N ILE A 122 0.17 -6.57 -1.79
CA ILE A 122 -0.70 -5.73 -0.97
C ILE A 122 -0.66 -6.15 0.51
N GLU A 123 -0.65 -7.46 0.79
CA GLU A 123 -0.48 -7.96 2.15
C GLU A 123 0.89 -7.61 2.73
N PHE A 124 1.96 -7.73 1.95
CA PHE A 124 3.30 -7.35 2.38
C PHE A 124 3.35 -5.88 2.82
N ILE A 125 2.80 -4.95 2.03
CA ILE A 125 2.71 -3.52 2.40
C ILE A 125 1.92 -3.33 3.71
N TYR A 126 0.74 -3.94 3.81
CA TYR A 126 -0.13 -3.81 4.99
C TYR A 126 0.52 -4.38 6.26
N GLN A 127 1.12 -5.57 6.17
CA GLN A 127 1.79 -6.20 7.30
C GLN A 127 3.09 -5.50 7.68
N SER A 128 3.79 -4.88 6.72
CA SER A 128 4.97 -4.06 7.01
C SER A 128 4.63 -2.93 7.98
N ARG A 129 3.52 -2.22 7.72
CA ARG A 129 2.98 -1.23 8.66
C ARG A 129 2.68 -1.83 10.03
N ASN A 130 2.00 -2.96 10.10
CA ASN A 130 1.67 -3.58 11.38
C ASN A 130 2.92 -3.99 12.17
N ASN A 131 3.94 -4.53 11.50
CA ASN A 131 5.19 -4.91 12.14
C ASN A 131 5.95 -3.69 12.69
N LEU A 132 5.90 -2.54 12.02
CA LEU A 132 6.61 -1.34 12.44
C LEU A 132 5.92 -0.61 13.60
N PHE A 133 4.60 -0.47 13.57
CA PHE A 133 3.87 0.30 14.59
C PHE A 133 3.32 -0.53 15.75
N HIS A 134 3.25 -1.86 15.59
CA HIS A 134 2.70 -2.78 16.60
C HIS A 134 3.59 -4.00 16.88
N GLY A 135 4.82 -4.02 16.35
CA GLY A 135 5.78 -5.11 16.55
C GLY A 135 6.30 -5.24 17.99
N HIS A 136 6.89 -6.40 18.30
CA HIS A 136 7.49 -6.68 19.61
C HIS A 136 8.65 -5.73 19.95
N LYS A 137 8.91 -5.59 21.25
CA LYS A 137 9.88 -4.68 21.91
C LYS A 137 11.37 -4.88 21.57
N SER A 138 11.71 -5.68 20.55
CA SER A 138 13.09 -5.92 20.13
C SER A 138 13.24 -5.53 18.65
N PRO A 139 13.67 -4.28 18.36
CA PRO A 139 13.93 -3.86 16.99
C PRO A 139 15.03 -4.73 16.38
N GLY A 140 14.77 -5.22 15.17
CA GLY A 140 15.75 -5.97 14.39
C GLY A 140 16.16 -5.10 13.23
N ILE A 141 17.22 -4.31 13.39
CA ILE A 141 17.58 -3.20 12.49
C ILE A 141 17.59 -3.66 11.02
N ASP A 142 18.31 -4.73 10.68
CA ASP A 142 18.41 -5.23 9.30
C ASP A 142 17.06 -5.68 8.73
N ARG A 143 16.25 -6.36 9.56
CA ARG A 143 14.92 -6.82 9.17
C ARG A 143 14.00 -5.63 8.94
N ASP A 144 14.00 -4.66 9.85
CA ASP A 144 13.11 -3.52 9.82
C ASP A 144 13.46 -2.58 8.65
N ILE A 145 14.76 -2.39 8.37
CA ILE A 145 15.24 -1.71 7.16
C ILE A 145 14.76 -2.44 5.89
N PHE A 146 14.98 -3.76 5.81
CA PHE A 146 14.52 -4.55 4.67
C PHE A 146 13.02 -4.41 4.44
N ILE A 147 12.21 -4.51 5.51
CA ILE A 147 10.76 -4.36 5.45
C ILE A 147 10.39 -2.98 4.93
N VAL A 148 10.91 -1.92 5.54
CA VAL A 148 10.57 -0.53 5.22
C VAL A 148 10.92 -0.17 3.78
N GLU A 149 12.16 -0.43 3.37
CA GLU A 149 12.63 -0.05 2.04
C GLU A 149 11.83 -0.77 0.95
N ASN A 150 11.65 -2.09 1.09
CA ASN A 150 10.95 -2.86 0.06
C ASN A 150 9.45 -2.63 0.09
N ALA A 151 8.84 -2.41 1.26
CA ALA A 151 7.43 -2.05 1.34
C ALA A 151 7.20 -0.66 0.74
N ASN A 152 8.10 0.30 0.96
CA ASN A 152 8.00 1.63 0.36
C ASN A 152 8.15 1.59 -1.16
N ARG A 153 9.14 0.83 -1.66
CA ARG A 153 9.34 0.62 -3.10
C ARG A 153 8.09 0.08 -3.80
N LEU A 154 7.30 -0.77 -3.13
CA LEU A 154 6.05 -1.31 -3.67
C LEU A 154 4.84 -0.40 -3.42
N LEU A 155 4.85 0.35 -2.32
CA LEU A 155 3.79 1.27 -1.94
C LEU A 155 3.72 2.48 -2.89
N MET A 156 4.84 3.00 -3.35
CA MET A 156 4.85 4.15 -4.26
C MET A 156 4.11 3.88 -5.58
N PRO A 157 4.41 2.82 -6.36
CA PRO A 157 3.62 2.46 -7.55
C PRO A 157 2.15 2.20 -7.23
N LEU A 158 1.82 1.68 -6.05
CA LEU A 158 0.42 1.47 -5.65
C LEU A 158 -0.32 2.80 -5.47
N ILE A 159 0.31 3.77 -4.81
CA ILE A 159 -0.23 5.13 -4.64
C ILE A 159 -0.45 5.77 -6.01
N GLU A 160 0.56 5.71 -6.87
CA GLU A 160 0.49 6.24 -8.23
C GLU A 160 -0.61 5.56 -9.04
N ALA A 161 -0.75 4.24 -8.95
CA ALA A 161 -1.81 3.50 -9.65
C ALA A 161 -3.21 3.88 -9.13
N ILE A 162 -3.39 4.07 -7.83
CA ILE A 162 -4.67 4.55 -7.27
C ILE A 162 -4.99 5.95 -7.83
N MET A 163 -4.00 6.84 -7.85
CA MET A 163 -4.13 8.19 -8.40
C MET A 163 -4.45 8.17 -9.90
N GLU A 164 -3.84 7.28 -10.68
CA GLU A 164 -4.08 7.14 -12.12
C GLU A 164 -5.47 6.58 -12.42
N VAL A 165 -5.90 5.55 -11.69
CA VAL A 165 -7.17 4.85 -11.96
C VAL A 165 -8.37 5.70 -11.53
N TYR A 166 -8.31 6.31 -10.35
CA TYR A 166 -9.48 7.00 -9.76
C TYR A 166 -9.35 8.52 -9.69
N GLY A 167 -8.14 9.06 -9.80
CA GLY A 167 -7.90 10.50 -9.73
C GLY A 167 -8.64 11.28 -10.82
N PRO A 168 -8.88 12.58 -10.60
CA PRO A 168 -9.46 13.44 -11.64
C PRO A 168 -8.50 13.57 -12.83
N GLU A 169 -9.05 13.86 -14.01
CA GLU A 169 -8.32 13.84 -15.29
C GLU A 169 -7.09 14.79 -15.35
N ASP A 170 -7.14 15.90 -14.62
CA ASP A 170 -6.02 16.85 -14.52
C ASP A 170 -4.85 16.31 -13.66
N MET A 171 -5.11 15.28 -12.86
CA MET A 171 -4.14 14.63 -11.99
C MET A 171 -3.44 13.46 -12.68
N LYS A 172 -4.15 12.67 -13.49
CA LYS A 172 -3.59 11.55 -14.29
C LYS A 172 -2.41 12.01 -15.16
N LYS A 173 -2.53 13.19 -15.76
CA LYS A 173 -1.48 13.82 -16.58
C LYS A 173 -0.19 14.16 -15.81
N LYS A 174 -0.25 14.31 -14.48
CA LYS A 174 0.89 14.70 -13.64
C LYS A 174 1.66 13.50 -13.09
N VAL A 175 1.02 12.34 -12.97
CA VAL A 175 1.68 11.11 -12.47
C VAL A 175 2.66 10.55 -13.53
N GLY A 176 2.35 10.71 -14.82
CA GLY A 176 3.20 10.21 -15.93
C GLY A 176 4.40 11.09 -16.34
N THR A 177 4.76 12.14 -15.59
CA THR A 177 5.84 13.08 -15.98
C THR A 177 7.03 13.13 -15.01
N SER A 178 7.14 12.16 -14.09
CA SER A 178 8.28 12.07 -13.15
C SER A 178 9.20 10.89 -13.46
#